data_AF-A0A9P6NPD2-F1
#
_entry.id   AF-A0A9P6NPD2-F1
#
_cell.length_a   1.000
_cell.length_b   1.000
_cell.length_c   1.000
_cell.angle_alpha   90.00
_cell.angle_beta   90.00
_cell.angle_gamma   90.00
#
_symmetry.space_group_name_H-M   'P 1'
#
loop_
_entity.id
_entity.type
_entity.pdbx_description
1 polymer ?
#
loop_
_entity_poly.entity_id
_entity_poly.type
_entity_poly.pdbx_seq_one_letter_code
_entity_poly.pdbx_strand_id
1 'polypeptide(L)'
;MKAGLIGFSLFLITLFSSDAWAFSPFAKELRSRAGDRFAGGSRFQVRDGLFARQNASAILSAIPTSFNLAPVISVGRKVIPDANHPFIAPGPTDQRGGCPGLNLLANYGYLPRNGITSMTQLLYALEEGLGDTFSDWSVPFSLILIPMSPGLKMSIGGTDARTDGPLTFLLGRAPGLFSPETHNQYEIDGSLARDDAYFANGQTDRFNGSRWATWYRLAANKYNGTMPIAWNGDVRALQYTECRNSNPQCHWAVFGQLVFYLAQTFTSTVMPSAASNGFPGTPFSDSITQFFGIVKQSNGTFTRGFESLPHGPEGVWYRRTVPLTLAELAVTGLASLVSRELLFLASLFLDEHTTTSWISIVRGFFLLLLPFMKHFKAFPSSDQIMVNLDIGTVTQPIFLT
;
A
#
# COMPACT_ATOMS: atom_id res chain seq x y z
N MET A 1 12.65 -13.96 -16.00
CA MET A 1 11.55 -13.43 -15.15
C MET A 1 11.76 -13.64 -13.66
N LYS A 2 11.98 -14.86 -13.14
CA LYS A 2 12.14 -15.12 -11.68
C LYS A 2 13.27 -14.34 -10.97
N ALA A 3 14.42 -14.13 -11.63
CA ALA A 3 15.54 -13.36 -11.05
C ALA A 3 15.26 -11.84 -10.94
N GLY A 4 14.39 -11.30 -11.81
CA GLY A 4 13.99 -9.88 -11.76
C GLY A 4 12.99 -9.58 -10.62
N LEU A 5 12.08 -10.51 -10.33
CA LEU A 5 11.14 -10.42 -9.20
C LEU A 5 11.87 -10.42 -7.85
N ILE A 6 12.87 -11.29 -7.69
CA ILE A 6 13.67 -11.36 -6.45
C ILE A 6 14.48 -10.07 -6.27
N GLY A 7 15.09 -9.55 -7.35
CA GLY A 7 15.82 -8.28 -7.32
C GLY A 7 14.95 -7.07 -6.98
N PHE A 8 13.72 -7.00 -7.50
CA PHE A 8 12.79 -5.92 -7.19
C PHE A 8 12.20 -6.03 -5.78
N SER A 9 11.91 -7.24 -5.31
CA SER A 9 11.46 -7.47 -3.92
C SER A 9 12.54 -7.10 -2.91
N LEU A 10 13.80 -7.51 -3.16
CA LEU A 10 14.96 -7.09 -2.36
C LEU A 10 15.18 -5.58 -2.43
N PHE A 11 14.95 -4.96 -3.59
CA PHE A 11 15.02 -3.51 -3.76
C PHE A 11 13.96 -2.78 -2.92
N LEU A 12 12.69 -3.19 -2.98
CA LEU A 12 11.63 -2.64 -2.12
C LEU A 12 11.93 -2.84 -0.63
N ILE A 13 12.42 -4.01 -0.23
CA ILE A 13 12.84 -4.29 1.16
C ILE A 13 14.00 -3.38 1.59
N THR A 14 14.97 -3.14 0.71
CA THR A 14 16.11 -2.25 0.98
C THR A 14 15.66 -0.79 1.07
N LEU A 15 14.69 -0.37 0.26
CA LEU A 15 14.15 1.00 0.23
C LEU A 15 13.31 1.31 1.45
N PHE A 16 12.37 0.42 1.81
CA PHE A 16 11.61 0.59 3.03
C PHE A 16 12.52 0.47 4.25
N SER A 17 13.54 -0.40 4.25
CA SER A 17 14.48 -0.47 5.38
C SER A 17 15.34 0.79 5.52
N SER A 18 15.71 1.49 4.43
CA SER A 18 16.47 2.75 4.52
C SER A 18 15.72 3.89 5.20
N ASP A 19 14.39 3.94 5.07
CA ASP A 19 13.53 4.90 5.80
C ASP A 19 12.99 4.33 7.13
N ALA A 20 12.86 2.99 7.23
CA ALA A 20 12.41 2.26 8.43
C ALA A 20 13.48 2.08 9.52
N TRP A 21 14.70 2.61 9.36
CA TRP A 21 15.65 2.77 10.49
C TRP A 21 15.07 3.63 11.63
N ALA A 22 13.92 4.30 11.39
CA ALA A 22 13.15 5.00 12.39
C ALA A 22 12.21 4.11 13.25
N PHE A 23 12.07 2.80 12.97
CA PHE A 23 11.21 1.88 13.72
C PHE A 23 11.86 1.15 14.90
N SER A 24 12.86 1.74 15.58
CA SER A 24 13.29 1.12 16.84
C SER A 24 13.69 2.09 17.94
N PRO A 25 13.11 1.93 19.15
CA PRO A 25 13.77 2.34 20.40
C PRO A 25 15.17 1.73 20.54
N PHE A 26 15.43 0.59 19.89
CA PHE A 26 16.72 -0.11 19.88
C PHE A 26 17.88 0.75 19.33
N ALA A 27 17.69 1.51 18.25
CA ALA A 27 18.72 2.39 17.70
C ALA A 27 18.98 3.63 18.57
N LYS A 28 17.93 4.16 19.24
CA LYS A 28 18.06 5.26 20.21
C LYS A 28 18.75 4.82 21.50
N GLU A 29 18.44 3.63 22.01
CA GLU A 29 19.01 3.06 23.24
C GLU A 29 20.47 2.58 23.05
N LEU A 30 20.82 2.07 21.87
CA LEU A 30 22.23 1.80 21.54
C LEU A 30 23.04 3.09 21.42
N ARG A 31 22.44 4.17 20.90
CA ARG A 31 23.10 5.47 20.75
C ARG A 31 23.24 6.21 22.08
N SER A 32 22.28 6.09 23.01
CA SER A 32 22.41 6.62 24.37
C SER A 32 23.52 5.89 25.16
N ARG A 33 23.65 4.57 24.98
CA ARG A 33 24.69 3.75 25.61
C ARG A 33 26.08 3.86 24.97
N ALA A 34 26.16 4.27 23.70
CA ALA A 34 27.42 4.53 23.00
C ALA A 34 27.96 5.96 23.23
N GLY A 35 27.16 6.85 23.83
CA GLY A 35 27.52 8.25 24.11
C GLY A 35 28.35 8.45 25.38
N ASP A 36 28.40 7.46 26.27
CA ASP A 36 29.26 7.51 27.45
C ASP A 36 30.70 7.22 27.04
N ARG A 37 31.49 8.30 26.99
CA ARG A 37 32.94 8.23 26.82
C ARG A 37 33.50 7.22 27.82
N PHE A 38 34.15 6.18 27.31
CA PHE A 38 35.01 5.29 28.10
C PHE A 38 36.18 6.12 28.67
N ALA A 39 35.96 6.78 29.80
CA ALA A 39 37.01 7.24 30.68
C ALA A 39 37.54 6.02 31.45
N GLY A 40 38.86 5.85 31.39
CA GLY A 40 39.53 4.64 31.83
C GLY A 40 39.38 4.32 33.32
N GLY A 41 39.58 3.05 33.63
CA GLY A 41 40.08 2.60 34.93
C GLY A 41 39.05 2.40 36.04
N SER A 42 38.20 1.38 35.92
CA SER A 42 37.66 0.70 37.11
C SER A 42 37.16 -0.71 36.77
N ARG A 43 37.67 -1.71 37.49
CA ARG A 43 37.24 -3.11 37.42
C ARG A 43 35.73 -3.21 37.67
N PHE A 44 34.97 -3.52 36.63
CA PHE A 44 33.58 -3.96 36.79
C PHE A 44 33.59 -5.41 37.30
N GLN A 45 33.37 -5.60 38.59
CA GLN A 45 33.04 -6.92 39.13
C GLN A 45 31.69 -7.36 38.55
N VAL A 46 31.73 -8.35 37.68
CA VAL A 46 30.54 -9.05 37.18
C VAL A 46 29.89 -9.79 38.35
N ARG A 47 28.84 -9.21 38.95
CA ARG A 47 27.90 -9.97 39.77
C ARG A 47 26.93 -10.70 38.83
N ASP A 48 27.18 -12.00 38.72
CA ASP A 48 26.26 -13.11 38.48
C ASP A 48 25.29 -13.03 37.28
N GLY A 49 25.82 -13.48 36.14
CA GLY A 49 25.13 -13.76 34.89
C GLY A 49 24.23 -15.01 34.91
N LEU A 50 23.26 -15.10 35.81
CA LEU A 50 22.19 -16.11 35.73
C LEU A 50 20.91 -15.59 35.04
N PHE A 51 20.51 -14.34 35.29
CA PHE A 51 19.30 -13.75 34.68
C PHE A 51 19.47 -13.35 33.20
N ALA A 52 20.67 -12.92 32.79
CA ALA A 52 20.94 -12.51 31.41
C ALA A 52 21.02 -13.70 30.42
N ARG A 53 21.47 -14.88 30.88
CA ARG A 53 21.58 -16.09 30.03
C ARG A 53 20.24 -16.78 29.79
N GLN A 54 19.33 -16.79 30.77
CA GLN A 54 18.00 -17.37 30.60
C GLN A 54 17.16 -16.59 29.57
N ASN A 55 17.33 -15.26 29.50
CA ASN A 55 16.58 -14.41 28.58
C ASN A 55 17.12 -14.44 27.14
N ALA A 56 18.42 -14.61 26.92
CA ALA A 56 18.98 -14.63 25.56
C ALA A 56 18.46 -15.81 24.71
N SER A 57 18.32 -17.00 25.30
CA SER A 57 17.74 -18.16 24.60
C SER A 57 16.26 -17.98 24.30
N ALA A 58 15.51 -17.37 25.23
CA ALA A 58 14.09 -17.07 25.04
C ALA A 58 13.88 -16.03 23.93
N ILE A 59 14.72 -14.99 23.88
CA ILE A 59 14.71 -13.96 22.83
C ILE A 59 15.06 -14.56 21.47
N LEU A 60 16.12 -15.39 21.37
CA LEU A 60 16.49 -16.06 20.12
C LEU A 60 15.40 -17.02 19.63
N SER A 61 14.71 -17.71 20.55
CA SER A 61 13.59 -18.60 20.21
C SER A 61 12.30 -17.87 19.84
N ALA A 62 12.16 -16.60 20.23
CA ALA A 62 11.00 -15.78 19.93
C ALA A 62 11.07 -15.13 18.53
N ILE A 63 12.26 -15.11 17.90
CA ILE A 63 12.44 -14.67 16.51
C ILE A 63 12.11 -15.86 15.60
N PRO A 64 11.05 -15.80 14.77
CA PRO A 64 10.74 -16.87 13.84
C PRO A 64 11.91 -17.08 12.87
N THR A 65 12.47 -18.28 12.84
CA THR A 65 13.49 -18.68 11.84
C THR A 65 12.88 -19.06 10.49
N SER A 66 11.55 -19.19 10.45
CA SER A 66 10.77 -19.41 9.24
C SER A 66 9.43 -18.69 9.37
N PHE A 67 8.96 -18.15 8.25
CA PHE A 67 7.59 -17.63 8.15
C PHE A 67 6.79 -18.61 7.31
N ASN A 68 5.65 -19.06 7.85
CA ASN A 68 4.71 -19.84 7.08
C ASN A 68 3.94 -18.87 6.16
N LEU A 69 4.40 -18.76 4.91
CA LEU A 69 3.67 -18.03 3.88
C LEU A 69 2.31 -18.72 3.70
N ALA A 70 1.24 -17.94 3.65
CA ALA A 70 -0.07 -18.52 3.39
C ALA A 70 -0.06 -19.27 2.04
N PRO A 71 -0.82 -20.37 1.92
CA PRO A 71 -0.83 -21.18 0.72
C PRO A 71 -1.27 -20.34 -0.48
N VAL A 72 -0.54 -20.45 -1.59
CA VAL A 72 -0.95 -19.84 -2.86
C VAL A 72 -2.30 -20.43 -3.23
N ILE A 73 -3.30 -19.57 -3.30
CA ILE A 73 -4.67 -19.95 -3.52
C ILE A 73 -4.98 -19.78 -5.00
N SER A 74 -5.82 -20.65 -5.58
CA SER A 74 -6.23 -20.45 -6.97
C SER A 74 -7.16 -19.24 -7.03
N VAL A 75 -6.62 -18.11 -7.48
CA VAL A 75 -7.41 -16.91 -7.69
C VAL A 75 -8.30 -17.12 -8.91
N GLY A 76 -9.60 -16.94 -8.70
CA GLY A 76 -10.63 -17.04 -9.73
C GLY A 76 -11.78 -16.10 -9.42
N ARG A 77 -12.67 -15.88 -10.40
CA ARG A 77 -13.86 -15.03 -10.24
C ARG A 77 -14.68 -15.55 -9.07
N LYS A 78 -14.84 -14.72 -8.05
CA LYS A 78 -15.56 -15.08 -6.82
C LYS A 78 -16.54 -13.97 -6.45
N VAL A 79 -17.77 -14.35 -6.14
CA VAL A 79 -18.78 -13.42 -5.59
C VAL A 79 -18.42 -13.10 -4.14
N ILE A 80 -18.45 -11.82 -3.78
CA ILE A 80 -18.31 -11.36 -2.39
C ILE A 80 -19.36 -10.26 -2.14
N PRO A 81 -20.10 -10.26 -1.01
CA PRO A 81 -20.04 -11.21 0.11
C PRO A 81 -20.49 -12.64 -0.26
N ASP A 82 -19.88 -13.62 0.40
CA ASP A 82 -20.35 -15.00 0.45
C ASP A 82 -20.83 -15.34 1.89
N ALA A 83 -21.34 -16.55 2.11
CA ALA A 83 -21.86 -16.96 3.42
C ALA A 83 -20.81 -16.92 4.55
N ASN A 84 -19.53 -17.10 4.22
CA ASN A 84 -18.42 -17.06 5.18
C ASN A 84 -17.89 -15.63 5.39
N HIS A 85 -18.13 -14.75 4.43
CA HIS A 85 -17.64 -13.37 4.43
C HIS A 85 -18.79 -12.36 4.30
N PRO A 86 -19.76 -12.32 5.23
CA PRO A 86 -20.77 -11.27 5.23
C PRO A 86 -20.15 -9.94 5.68
N PHE A 87 -20.73 -8.83 5.19
CA PHE A 87 -20.40 -7.51 5.69
C PHE A 87 -20.87 -7.37 7.15
N ILE A 88 -19.98 -6.89 8.01
CA ILE A 88 -20.29 -6.45 9.37
C ILE A 88 -19.55 -5.15 9.61
N ALA A 89 -20.29 -4.11 9.99
CA ALA A 89 -19.71 -2.83 10.36
C ALA A 89 -18.76 -3.00 11.56
N PRO A 90 -17.62 -2.27 11.59
CA PRO A 90 -16.68 -2.33 12.71
C PRO A 90 -17.33 -1.86 14.00
N GLY A 91 -17.05 -2.55 15.10
CA GLY A 91 -17.44 -2.15 16.44
C GLY A 91 -16.56 -1.03 17.00
N PRO A 92 -16.91 -0.48 18.18
CA PRO A 92 -16.19 0.66 18.77
C PRO A 92 -14.72 0.40 19.10
N THR A 93 -14.32 -0.86 19.24
CA THR A 93 -12.95 -1.28 19.57
C THR A 93 -12.18 -1.85 18.37
N ASP A 94 -12.78 -1.84 17.18
CA ASP A 94 -12.18 -2.43 15.99
C ASP A 94 -11.30 -1.41 15.28
N GLN A 95 -10.05 -1.78 15.03
CA GLN A 95 -9.07 -0.89 14.40
C GLN A 95 -9.35 -0.76 12.90
N ARG A 96 -9.45 0.49 12.45
CA ARG A 96 -9.54 0.88 11.03
C ARG A 96 -8.66 2.11 10.82
N GLY A 97 -8.16 2.26 9.60
CA GLY A 97 -7.27 3.36 9.25
C GLY A 97 -7.58 3.96 7.88
N GLY A 98 -6.59 4.59 7.26
CA GLY A 98 -6.74 5.23 5.96
C GLY A 98 -6.72 4.30 4.76
N CYS A 99 -6.40 3.01 4.94
CA CYS A 99 -6.33 2.02 3.86
C CYS A 99 -7.71 1.37 3.63
N PRO A 100 -8.42 1.72 2.54
CA PRO A 100 -9.78 1.21 2.34
C PRO A 100 -9.80 -0.31 2.10
N GLY A 101 -8.77 -0.87 1.45
CA GLY A 101 -8.68 -2.31 1.19
C GLY A 101 -8.57 -3.14 2.49
N LEU A 102 -7.71 -2.73 3.42
CA LEU A 102 -7.56 -3.43 4.70
C LEU A 102 -8.82 -3.30 5.57
N ASN A 103 -9.42 -2.12 5.60
CA ASN A 103 -10.67 -1.89 6.30
C ASN A 103 -11.79 -2.79 5.74
N LEU A 104 -11.89 -2.88 4.42
CA LEU A 104 -12.85 -3.74 3.74
C LEU A 104 -12.61 -5.21 4.08
N LEU A 105 -11.38 -5.70 3.98
CA LEU A 105 -11.05 -7.10 4.31
C LEU A 105 -11.42 -7.44 5.76
N ALA A 106 -11.25 -6.52 6.71
CA ALA A 106 -11.69 -6.71 8.09
C ALA A 106 -13.23 -6.63 8.24
N ASN A 107 -13.91 -5.76 7.49
CA ASN A 107 -15.39 -5.67 7.48
C ASN A 107 -16.07 -6.90 6.86
N TYR A 108 -15.36 -7.66 6.03
CA TYR A 108 -15.85 -8.93 5.46
C TYR A 108 -15.26 -10.18 6.14
N GLY A 109 -14.39 -10.02 7.14
CA GLY A 109 -13.86 -11.13 7.94
C GLY A 109 -12.72 -11.92 7.30
N TYR A 110 -12.14 -11.42 6.20
CA TYR A 110 -10.90 -11.95 5.64
C TYR A 110 -9.69 -11.66 6.54
N LEU A 111 -9.70 -10.47 7.15
CA LEU A 111 -8.86 -10.16 8.30
C LEU A 111 -9.67 -10.33 9.58
N PRO A 112 -9.01 -10.55 10.74
CA PRO A 112 -9.66 -10.43 12.03
C PRO A 112 -10.43 -9.10 12.11
N ARG A 113 -11.73 -9.17 12.42
CA ARG A 113 -12.64 -8.00 12.37
C ARG A 113 -12.20 -6.86 13.30
N ASN A 114 -11.46 -7.20 14.35
CA ASN A 114 -10.85 -6.26 15.27
C ASN A 114 -9.70 -5.42 14.68
N GLY A 115 -9.26 -5.71 13.45
CA GLY A 115 -8.21 -4.98 12.76
C GLY A 115 -6.78 -5.29 13.20
N ILE A 116 -6.58 -6.40 13.93
CA ILE A 116 -5.25 -6.85 14.39
C ILE A 116 -4.89 -8.13 13.63
N THR A 117 -3.89 -8.06 12.76
CA THR A 117 -3.55 -9.14 11.83
C THR A 117 -2.11 -9.62 11.97
N SER A 118 -1.88 -10.92 11.77
CA SER A 118 -0.56 -11.47 11.50
C SER A 118 -0.20 -11.35 10.02
N MET A 119 1.05 -11.68 9.68
CA MET A 119 1.51 -11.68 8.29
C MET A 119 0.78 -12.72 7.44
N THR A 120 0.65 -13.95 7.94
CA THR A 120 -0.03 -15.03 7.20
C THR A 120 -1.49 -14.68 6.94
N GLN A 121 -2.17 -14.07 7.91
CA GLN A 121 -3.55 -13.59 7.76
C GLN A 121 -3.65 -12.46 6.73
N LEU A 122 -2.71 -11.50 6.78
CA LEU A 122 -2.70 -10.38 5.85
C LEU A 122 -2.53 -10.85 4.40
N LEU A 123 -1.53 -11.70 4.16
CA LEU A 123 -1.26 -12.21 2.82
C LEU A 123 -2.45 -13.01 2.29
N TYR A 124 -3.02 -13.90 3.11
CA TYR A 124 -4.22 -14.66 2.74
C TYR A 124 -5.40 -13.75 2.40
N ALA A 125 -5.65 -12.72 3.21
CA ALA A 125 -6.76 -11.81 3.00
C ALA A 125 -6.62 -11.00 1.70
N LEU A 126 -5.40 -10.54 1.37
CA LEU A 126 -5.15 -9.79 0.14
C LEU A 126 -5.43 -10.64 -1.12
N GLU A 127 -4.99 -11.89 -1.15
CA GLU A 127 -5.27 -12.77 -2.30
C GLU A 127 -6.73 -13.23 -2.32
N GLU A 128 -7.25 -13.71 -1.20
CA GLU A 128 -8.59 -14.30 -1.18
C GLU A 128 -9.69 -13.26 -1.31
N GLY A 129 -9.53 -12.11 -0.66
CA GLY A 129 -10.54 -11.06 -0.66
C GLY A 129 -10.44 -10.11 -1.84
N LEU A 130 -9.24 -9.80 -2.34
CA LEU A 130 -9.05 -8.79 -3.40
C LEU A 130 -8.46 -9.35 -4.71
N GLY A 131 -8.00 -10.60 -4.73
CA GLY A 131 -7.41 -11.20 -5.93
C GLY A 131 -6.03 -10.64 -6.27
N ASP A 132 -5.30 -10.20 -5.26
CA ASP A 132 -3.90 -9.76 -5.38
C ASP A 132 -2.96 -10.97 -5.40
N THR A 133 -1.91 -11.01 -6.24
CA THR A 133 -0.96 -12.15 -6.18
C THR A 133 -0.04 -12.06 -4.97
N PHE A 134 0.19 -13.22 -4.35
CA PHE A 134 1.06 -13.41 -3.19
C PHE A 134 2.54 -13.07 -3.37
N SER A 135 3.07 -12.78 -4.56
CA SER A 135 4.52 -12.85 -4.77
C SER A 135 5.25 -11.51 -4.92
N ASP A 136 4.55 -10.38 -5.12
CA ASP A 136 5.23 -9.25 -5.73
C ASP A 136 5.32 -7.97 -4.88
N TRP A 137 4.24 -7.55 -4.21
CA TRP A 137 4.26 -6.38 -3.32
C TRP A 137 3.71 -6.67 -1.92
N SER A 138 2.73 -7.57 -1.81
CA SER A 138 2.09 -7.97 -0.53
C SER A 138 3.07 -8.67 0.42
N VAL A 139 3.99 -9.49 -0.09
CA VAL A 139 5.09 -10.12 0.69
C VAL A 139 6.09 -9.10 1.21
N PRO A 140 6.75 -8.25 0.39
CA PRO A 140 7.64 -7.23 0.92
C PRO A 140 6.89 -6.30 1.88
N PHE A 141 5.67 -5.87 1.54
CA PHE A 141 4.80 -5.07 2.42
C PHE A 141 4.61 -5.70 3.81
N SER A 142 4.27 -7.00 3.84
CA SER A 142 4.05 -7.71 5.11
C SER A 142 5.36 -7.97 5.87
N LEU A 143 6.46 -8.24 5.17
CA LEU A 143 7.79 -8.47 5.75
C LEU A 143 8.42 -7.22 6.36
N ILE A 144 8.06 -6.03 5.88
CA ILE A 144 8.53 -4.77 6.44
C ILE A 144 7.76 -4.43 7.72
N LEU A 145 6.44 -4.59 7.71
CA LEU A 145 5.59 -4.03 8.76
C LEU A 145 5.37 -4.96 9.96
N ILE A 146 5.40 -6.28 9.76
CA ILE A 146 4.94 -7.24 10.77
C ILE A 146 6.08 -7.91 11.55
N PRO A 147 7.17 -8.38 10.94
CA PRO A 147 8.30 -9.01 11.65
C PRO A 147 9.00 -8.11 12.67
N MET A 148 8.92 -6.79 12.51
CA MET A 148 9.49 -5.82 13.45
C MET A 148 8.60 -5.57 14.67
N SER A 149 7.38 -6.16 14.70
CA SER A 149 6.46 -6.02 15.83
C SER A 149 6.73 -7.07 16.92
N PRO A 150 6.65 -6.72 18.21
CA PRO A 150 6.99 -7.63 19.30
C PRO A 150 6.04 -8.82 19.47
N GLY A 151 4.84 -8.74 18.89
CA GLY A 151 3.86 -9.83 18.84
C GLY A 151 3.67 -10.45 17.46
N LEU A 152 4.48 -10.09 16.46
CA LEU A 152 4.33 -10.53 15.06
C LEU A 152 2.91 -10.22 14.51
N LYS A 153 2.36 -9.10 14.94
CA LYS A 153 1.03 -8.60 14.63
C LYS A 153 1.09 -7.11 14.32
N MET A 154 0.20 -6.66 13.45
CA MET A 154 0.03 -5.26 13.09
C MET A 154 -1.41 -4.84 13.29
N SER A 155 -1.60 -3.59 13.73
CA SER A 155 -2.89 -2.91 13.71
C SER A 155 -3.06 -2.20 12.36
N ILE A 156 -4.18 -2.44 11.67
CA ILE A 156 -4.50 -1.75 10.42
C ILE A 156 -4.97 -0.29 10.62
N GLY A 157 -5.14 0.12 11.88
CA GLY A 157 -5.52 1.46 12.30
C GLY A 157 -4.47 2.08 13.22
N GLY A 158 -4.90 2.58 14.38
CA GLY A 158 -4.02 3.18 15.38
C GLY A 158 -3.26 2.16 16.23
N THR A 159 -2.33 2.64 17.05
CA THR A 159 -1.54 1.82 17.99
C THR A 159 -2.44 1.09 18.98
N ASP A 160 -2.22 -0.21 19.18
CA ASP A 160 -3.12 -1.07 19.95
C ASP A 160 -2.37 -2.12 20.78
N ALA A 161 -2.77 -2.34 22.04
CA ALA A 161 -2.12 -3.30 22.94
C ALA A 161 -2.24 -4.76 22.48
N ARG A 162 -3.20 -5.09 21.62
CA ARG A 162 -3.38 -6.44 21.09
C ARG A 162 -2.27 -6.84 20.10
N THR A 163 -1.40 -5.92 19.70
CA THR A 163 -0.18 -6.22 18.93
C THR A 163 1.01 -6.60 19.83
N ASP A 164 0.88 -6.46 21.15
CA ASP A 164 1.94 -6.81 22.10
C ASP A 164 2.24 -8.31 22.07
N GLY A 165 3.47 -8.65 22.45
CA GLY A 165 3.94 -10.02 22.54
C GLY A 165 5.16 -10.17 23.44
N PRO A 166 5.83 -11.34 23.40
CA PRO A 166 6.94 -11.66 24.30
C PRO A 166 8.10 -10.67 24.23
N LEU A 167 8.28 -9.95 23.13
CA LEU A 167 9.36 -8.98 22.95
C LEU A 167 8.94 -7.54 23.28
N THR A 168 7.70 -7.27 23.69
CA THR A 168 7.20 -5.89 23.94
C THR A 168 8.01 -5.19 25.01
N PHE A 169 8.48 -5.90 26.04
CA PHE A 169 9.32 -5.33 27.09
C PHE A 169 10.67 -4.81 26.56
N LEU A 170 11.17 -5.38 25.47
CA LEU A 170 12.46 -5.06 24.87
C LEU A 170 12.34 -4.03 23.74
N LEU A 171 11.33 -4.19 22.89
CA LEU A 171 11.17 -3.40 21.66
C LEU A 171 10.16 -2.25 21.80
N GLY A 172 9.43 -2.19 22.92
CA GLY A 172 8.25 -1.33 23.06
C GLY A 172 7.06 -1.87 22.28
N ARG A 173 5.91 -1.19 22.34
CA ARG A 173 4.74 -1.55 21.54
C ARG A 173 4.94 -1.11 20.08
N ALA A 174 4.59 -1.97 19.13
CA ALA A 174 4.59 -1.60 17.73
C ALA A 174 3.48 -0.57 17.44
N PRO A 175 3.79 0.54 16.76
CA PRO A 175 2.78 1.51 16.35
C PRO A 175 1.84 0.90 15.29
N GLY A 176 0.59 1.39 15.23
CA GLY A 176 -0.37 1.00 14.19
C GLY A 176 -0.11 1.74 12.87
N LEU A 177 -0.60 1.21 11.74
CA LEU A 177 -0.35 1.80 10.41
C LEU A 177 -0.72 3.28 10.28
N PHE A 178 -1.79 3.69 10.96
CA PHE A 178 -2.32 5.05 10.97
C PHE A 178 -2.25 5.64 12.37
N SER A 179 -1.10 5.44 13.03
CA SER A 179 -0.75 6.14 14.25
C SER A 179 0.11 7.36 13.93
N PRO A 180 0.20 8.37 14.81
CA PRO A 180 1.08 9.52 14.58
C PRO A 180 2.55 9.12 14.41
N GLU A 181 2.98 8.04 15.06
CA GLU A 181 4.36 7.55 14.99
C GLU A 181 4.74 6.98 13.63
N THR A 182 3.76 6.57 12.81
CA THR A 182 3.98 5.99 11.47
C THR A 182 3.79 6.97 10.32
N HIS A 183 3.49 8.24 10.62
CA HIS A 183 3.43 9.29 9.62
C HIS A 183 4.78 9.45 8.91
N ASN A 184 4.77 9.55 7.59
CA ASN A 184 5.91 9.53 6.68
C ASN A 184 6.71 8.21 6.64
N GLN A 185 6.18 7.14 7.23
CA GLN A 185 6.76 5.78 7.14
C GLN A 185 5.85 4.83 6.36
N TYR A 186 4.56 4.84 6.68
CA TYR A 186 3.53 4.14 5.92
C TYR A 186 2.47 5.11 5.43
N GLU A 187 1.80 5.81 6.33
CA GLU A 187 0.88 6.89 5.97
C GLU A 187 1.68 8.13 5.58
N ILE A 188 1.28 8.81 4.50
CA ILE A 188 2.00 9.96 3.95
C ILE A 188 1.01 11.04 3.47
N ASP A 189 1.52 12.27 3.36
CA ASP A 189 0.78 13.43 2.85
C ASP A 189 0.24 13.23 1.42
N GLY A 190 -0.84 13.94 1.10
CA GLY A 190 -1.46 13.90 -0.23
C GLY A 190 -2.36 12.69 -0.45
N SER A 191 -3.07 12.26 0.60
CA SER A 191 -4.06 11.18 0.55
C SER A 191 -5.32 11.56 -0.25
N LEU A 192 -6.04 10.56 -0.79
CA LEU A 192 -7.27 10.77 -1.58
C LEU A 192 -8.42 11.36 -0.76
N ALA A 193 -8.64 10.84 0.45
CA ALA A 193 -9.83 11.10 1.25
C ALA A 193 -9.54 11.52 2.69
N ARG A 194 -8.27 11.61 3.06
CA ARG A 194 -7.81 11.97 4.42
C ARG A 194 -7.02 13.25 4.35
N ASP A 195 -7.06 14.04 5.41
CA ASP A 195 -6.20 15.21 5.57
C ASP A 195 -4.76 14.82 5.85
N ASP A 196 -3.83 15.68 5.43
CA ASP A 196 -2.43 15.61 5.85
C ASP A 196 -2.36 15.86 7.36
N ALA A 197 -1.46 15.16 8.05
CA ALA A 197 -1.37 15.18 9.52
C ALA A 197 -1.20 16.61 10.07
N TYR A 198 -0.51 17.48 9.33
CA TYR A 198 -0.34 18.90 9.64
C TYR A 198 -1.68 19.63 9.86
N PHE A 199 -2.66 19.44 8.97
CA PHE A 199 -3.98 20.08 9.09
C PHE A 199 -4.89 19.39 10.09
N ALA A 200 -4.52 18.18 10.51
CA ALA A 200 -5.30 17.29 11.34
C ALA A 200 -4.80 17.18 12.79
N ASN A 201 -3.97 18.13 13.24
CA ASN A 201 -3.37 18.13 14.57
C ASN A 201 -2.64 16.81 14.89
N GLY A 202 -1.97 16.23 13.89
CA GLY A 202 -1.24 14.97 13.99
C GLY A 202 -2.10 13.71 13.78
N GLN A 203 -3.41 13.82 13.53
CA GLN A 203 -4.22 12.65 13.16
C GLN A 203 -3.94 12.24 11.71
N THR A 204 -3.74 10.94 11.48
CA THR A 204 -3.35 10.40 10.16
C THR A 204 -4.50 9.69 9.42
N ASP A 205 -5.71 9.64 9.99
CA ASP A 205 -6.93 9.10 9.33
C ASP A 205 -8.14 10.05 9.44
N ARG A 206 -7.91 11.36 9.55
CA ARG A 206 -9.02 12.32 9.56
C ARG A 206 -9.63 12.44 8.16
N PHE A 207 -10.86 11.94 7.98
CA PHE A 207 -11.57 12.02 6.70
C PHE A 207 -11.89 13.47 6.30
N ASN A 208 -11.67 13.80 5.02
CA ASN A 208 -11.99 15.10 4.42
C ASN A 208 -12.97 14.95 3.24
N GLY A 209 -14.25 15.24 3.51
CA GLY A 209 -15.32 15.17 2.51
C GLY A 209 -15.21 16.24 1.40
N SER A 210 -14.67 17.42 1.71
CA SER A 210 -14.48 18.50 0.73
C SER A 210 -13.39 18.17 -0.29
N ARG A 211 -12.31 17.54 0.18
CA ARG A 211 -11.24 17.01 -0.69
C ARG A 211 -11.79 15.92 -1.61
N TRP A 212 -12.51 14.94 -1.05
CA TRP A 212 -13.17 13.91 -1.87
C TRP A 212 -14.13 14.50 -2.91
N ALA A 213 -14.93 15.51 -2.53
CA ALA A 213 -15.84 16.20 -3.44
C ALA A 213 -15.11 16.83 -4.64
N THR A 214 -13.89 17.31 -4.45
CA THR A 214 -13.05 17.86 -5.53
C THR A 214 -12.68 16.78 -6.54
N TRP A 215 -12.19 15.63 -6.08
CA TRP A 215 -11.81 14.53 -6.97
C TRP A 215 -13.03 13.88 -7.65
N TYR A 216 -14.14 13.76 -6.93
CA TYR A 216 -15.40 13.26 -7.47
C TYR A 216 -15.94 14.16 -8.59
N ARG A 217 -15.91 15.48 -8.40
CA ARG A 217 -16.30 16.45 -9.44
C ARG A 217 -15.36 16.44 -10.64
N LEU A 218 -14.05 16.22 -10.43
CA LEU A 218 -13.11 16.02 -11.53
C LEU A 218 -13.48 14.78 -12.37
N ALA A 219 -13.84 13.67 -11.73
CA ALA A 219 -14.34 12.48 -12.42
C ALA A 219 -15.59 12.80 -13.26
N ALA A 220 -16.57 13.49 -12.68
CA ALA A 220 -17.79 13.90 -13.38
C ALA A 220 -17.50 14.81 -14.59
N ASN A 221 -16.69 15.85 -14.41
CA ASN A 221 -16.51 16.91 -15.40
C ASN A 221 -15.56 16.52 -16.55
N LYS A 222 -14.53 15.70 -16.28
CA LYS A 222 -13.48 15.38 -17.25
C LYS A 222 -13.49 13.92 -17.73
N TYR A 223 -14.01 13.02 -16.91
CA TYR A 223 -13.91 11.57 -17.14
C TYR A 223 -15.27 10.87 -17.13
N ASN A 224 -16.34 11.61 -17.44
CA ASN A 224 -17.71 11.07 -17.57
C ASN A 224 -18.16 10.24 -16.34
N GLY A 225 -17.84 10.72 -15.14
CA GLY A 225 -18.20 10.06 -13.87
C GLY A 225 -17.36 8.84 -13.51
N THR A 226 -16.23 8.62 -14.19
CA THR A 226 -15.31 7.50 -13.91
C THR A 226 -13.96 7.95 -13.35
N MET A 227 -13.24 7.06 -12.68
CA MET A 227 -11.91 7.28 -12.09
C MET A 227 -10.85 6.38 -12.77
N PRO A 228 -10.52 6.61 -14.06
CA PRO A 228 -9.49 5.85 -14.78
C PRO A 228 -8.07 6.24 -14.34
N ILE A 229 -7.05 5.56 -14.86
CA ILE A 229 -5.63 5.87 -14.59
C ILE A 229 -5.27 7.34 -14.90
N ALA A 230 -5.86 7.91 -15.95
CA ALA A 230 -5.65 9.33 -16.27
C ALA A 230 -6.23 10.28 -15.21
N TRP A 231 -7.33 9.91 -14.54
CA TRP A 231 -7.86 10.66 -13.40
C TRP A 231 -6.91 10.56 -12.21
N ASN A 232 -6.31 9.38 -11.97
CA ASN A 232 -5.32 9.23 -10.91
C ASN A 232 -4.14 10.20 -11.09
N GLY A 233 -3.59 10.29 -12.29
CA GLY A 233 -2.49 11.22 -12.53
C GLY A 233 -2.86 12.70 -12.39
N ASP A 234 -4.07 13.09 -12.81
CA ASP A 234 -4.58 14.44 -12.56
C ASP A 234 -4.72 14.75 -11.07
N VAL A 235 -5.30 13.82 -10.29
CA VAL A 235 -5.50 13.97 -8.84
C VAL A 235 -4.15 14.01 -8.12
N ARG A 236 -3.21 13.13 -8.47
CA ARG A 236 -1.86 13.11 -7.87
C ARG A 236 -1.12 14.42 -8.08
N ALA A 237 -1.24 15.02 -9.27
CA ALA A 237 -0.66 16.34 -9.53
C ALA A 237 -1.29 17.43 -8.65
N LEU A 238 -2.62 17.38 -8.45
CA LEU A 238 -3.32 18.33 -7.58
C LEU A 238 -2.95 18.13 -6.11
N GLN A 239 -2.83 16.88 -5.64
CA GLN A 239 -2.36 16.56 -4.29
C GLN A 239 -0.93 17.06 -4.04
N TYR A 240 -0.02 16.89 -5.02
CA TYR A 240 1.33 17.46 -4.93
C TYR A 240 1.29 18.98 -4.79
N THR A 241 0.55 19.66 -5.66
CA THR A 241 0.41 21.12 -5.60
C THR A 241 -0.20 21.58 -4.28
N GLU A 242 -1.24 20.90 -3.80
CA GLU A 242 -1.88 21.20 -2.51
C GLU A 242 -0.89 21.07 -1.34
N CYS A 243 -0.16 19.96 -1.28
CA CYS A 243 0.86 19.70 -0.27
C CYS A 243 1.96 20.78 -0.31
N ARG A 244 2.59 21.00 -1.47
CA ARG A 244 3.72 21.94 -1.61
C ARG A 244 3.34 23.39 -1.32
N ASN A 245 2.12 23.80 -1.64
CA ASN A 245 1.71 25.19 -1.50
C ASN A 245 1.05 25.49 -0.16
N SER A 246 0.47 24.49 0.51
CA SER A 246 -0.41 24.73 1.66
C SER A 246 0.07 24.07 2.95
N ASN A 247 0.87 22.99 2.86
CA ASN A 247 1.37 22.25 4.00
C ASN A 247 2.86 22.60 4.22
N PRO A 248 3.22 23.42 5.24
CA PRO A 248 4.61 23.76 5.54
C PRO A 248 5.46 22.56 5.99
N GLN A 249 4.82 21.45 6.35
CA GLN A 249 5.46 20.19 6.71
C GLN A 249 5.41 19.16 5.56
N CYS A 250 4.96 19.56 4.37
CA CYS A 250 4.76 18.68 3.23
C CYS A 250 5.97 17.77 2.99
N HIS A 251 5.76 16.47 3.20
CA HIS A 251 6.77 15.44 2.96
C HIS A 251 6.44 14.63 1.70
N TRP A 252 6.90 15.13 0.55
CA TRP A 252 6.70 14.48 -0.75
C TRP A 252 7.93 13.66 -1.18
N ALA A 253 8.39 12.74 -0.32
CA ALA A 253 9.54 11.91 -0.64
C ALA A 253 9.28 11.02 -1.86
N VAL A 254 10.17 11.08 -2.86
CA VAL A 254 10.01 10.43 -4.17
C VAL A 254 9.65 8.94 -4.05
N PHE A 255 10.35 8.20 -3.17
CA PHE A 255 10.12 6.77 -3.01
C PHE A 255 8.84 6.45 -2.25
N GLY A 256 8.57 7.13 -1.13
CA GLY A 256 7.30 6.99 -0.42
C GLY A 256 6.12 7.30 -1.33
N GLN A 257 6.19 8.39 -2.07
CA GLN A 257 5.13 8.80 -2.99
C GLN A 257 5.00 7.86 -4.19
N LEU A 258 6.07 7.23 -4.70
CA LEU A 258 5.97 6.22 -5.77
C LEU A 258 5.06 5.04 -5.37
N VAL A 259 5.16 4.56 -4.12
CA VAL A 259 4.28 3.51 -3.60
C VAL A 259 2.82 3.98 -3.62
N PHE A 260 2.57 5.24 -3.32
CA PHE A 260 1.21 5.80 -3.34
C PHE A 260 0.69 6.12 -4.74
N TYR A 261 1.54 6.42 -5.71
CA TYR A 261 1.16 6.41 -7.13
C TYR A 261 0.65 5.04 -7.55
N LEU A 262 1.35 3.96 -7.14
CA LEU A 262 0.93 2.58 -7.40
C LEU A 262 -0.36 2.26 -6.64
N ALA A 263 -0.44 2.53 -5.34
CA ALA A 263 -1.61 2.22 -4.53
C ALA A 263 -2.88 2.96 -5.00
N GLN A 264 -2.74 4.20 -5.49
CA GLN A 264 -3.87 4.95 -6.01
C GLN A 264 -4.44 4.33 -7.30
N THR A 265 -3.67 3.56 -8.08
CA THR A 265 -4.21 2.86 -9.25
C THR A 265 -5.20 1.75 -8.89
N PHE A 266 -5.22 1.29 -7.63
CA PHE A 266 -6.23 0.35 -7.14
C PHE A 266 -7.66 0.86 -7.31
N THR A 267 -7.86 2.18 -7.36
CA THR A 267 -9.15 2.79 -7.73
C THR A 267 -9.66 2.34 -9.10
N SER A 268 -8.76 2.08 -10.05
CA SER A 268 -9.09 1.60 -11.39
C SER A 268 -8.89 0.10 -11.56
N THR A 269 -8.04 -0.53 -10.73
CA THR A 269 -7.59 -1.91 -10.96
C THR A 269 -8.11 -2.94 -9.96
N VAL A 270 -8.51 -2.56 -8.74
CA VAL A 270 -8.93 -3.53 -7.70
C VAL A 270 -10.33 -3.24 -7.19
N MET A 271 -10.64 -1.97 -6.96
CA MET A 271 -11.89 -1.55 -6.32
C MET A 271 -13.16 -1.79 -7.17
N PRO A 272 -13.14 -1.64 -8.51
CA PRO A 272 -14.30 -1.98 -9.34
C PRO A 272 -14.58 -3.48 -9.31
N SER A 273 -15.85 -3.86 -9.33
CA SER A 273 -16.23 -5.27 -9.53
C SER A 273 -15.67 -5.79 -10.85
N ALA A 274 -15.12 -7.01 -10.85
CA ALA A 274 -14.63 -7.64 -12.07
C ALA A 274 -15.75 -7.88 -13.09
N ALA A 275 -15.44 -7.65 -14.36
CA ALA A 275 -16.29 -7.97 -15.49
C ALA A 275 -16.26 -9.48 -15.79
N SER A 276 -17.12 -9.94 -16.70
CA SER A 276 -17.20 -11.36 -17.10
C SER A 276 -15.92 -11.89 -17.73
N ASN A 277 -15.10 -11.01 -18.32
CA ASN A 277 -13.78 -11.32 -18.86
C ASN A 277 -12.67 -11.47 -17.79
N GLY A 278 -13.00 -11.27 -16.51
CA GLY A 278 -12.07 -11.44 -15.39
C GLY A 278 -11.15 -10.25 -15.08
N PHE A 279 -11.22 -9.18 -15.88
CA PHE A 279 -10.55 -7.90 -15.63
C PHE A 279 -11.43 -6.97 -14.80
N PRO A 280 -10.88 -5.88 -14.23
CA PRO A 280 -11.66 -4.87 -13.53
C PRO A 280 -12.76 -4.30 -14.42
N GLY A 281 -13.95 -4.13 -13.87
CA GLY A 281 -15.01 -3.38 -14.51
C GLY A 281 -14.71 -1.88 -14.55
N THR A 282 -15.66 -1.11 -15.06
CA THR A 282 -15.53 0.34 -15.14
C THR A 282 -15.43 0.95 -13.73
N PRO A 283 -14.43 1.81 -13.45
CA PRO A 283 -14.26 2.45 -12.16
C PRO A 283 -15.21 3.65 -12.01
N PHE A 284 -16.50 3.38 -11.87
CA PHE A 284 -17.49 4.43 -11.61
C PHE A 284 -17.20 5.13 -10.28
N SER A 285 -17.23 6.46 -10.29
CA SER A 285 -16.94 7.28 -9.10
C SER A 285 -17.81 6.92 -7.90
N ASP A 286 -19.07 6.52 -8.11
CA ASP A 286 -19.95 6.04 -7.04
C ASP A 286 -19.51 4.68 -6.47
N SER A 287 -19.10 3.74 -7.32
CA SER A 287 -18.55 2.45 -6.89
C SER A 287 -17.29 2.63 -6.06
N ILE A 288 -16.38 3.52 -6.48
CA ILE A 288 -15.16 3.82 -5.72
C ILE A 288 -15.50 4.53 -4.42
N THR A 289 -16.44 5.47 -4.44
CA THR A 289 -16.93 6.16 -3.23
C THR A 289 -17.45 5.15 -2.21
N GLN A 290 -18.23 4.15 -2.63
CA GLN A 290 -18.71 3.08 -1.76
C GLN A 290 -17.58 2.18 -1.23
N PHE A 291 -16.61 1.80 -2.09
CA PHE A 291 -15.44 1.01 -1.68
C PHE A 291 -14.65 1.71 -0.57
N PHE A 292 -14.44 3.03 -0.69
CA PHE A 292 -13.79 3.85 0.33
C PHE A 292 -14.64 4.06 1.60
N GLY A 293 -15.86 3.52 1.65
CA GLY A 293 -16.76 3.70 2.76
C GLY A 293 -17.25 5.14 2.89
N ILE A 294 -17.33 5.87 1.79
CA ILE A 294 -17.76 7.26 1.78
C ILE A 294 -19.25 7.30 1.42
N VAL A 295 -20.02 8.10 2.16
CA VAL A 295 -21.45 8.27 1.93
C VAL A 295 -21.68 9.64 1.31
N LYS A 296 -22.25 9.66 0.10
CA LYS A 296 -22.70 10.88 -0.57
C LYS A 296 -24.05 11.29 0.02
N GLN A 297 -24.11 12.49 0.57
CA GLN A 297 -25.31 13.06 1.17
C GLN A 297 -26.21 13.72 0.10
N SER A 298 -27.50 13.91 0.43
CA SER A 298 -28.47 14.53 -0.47
C SER A 298 -28.13 15.98 -0.85
N ASN A 299 -27.43 16.70 0.02
CA ASN A 299 -26.92 18.06 -0.22
C ASN A 299 -25.62 18.10 -1.05
N GLY A 300 -25.13 16.95 -1.51
CA GLY A 300 -23.90 16.83 -2.31
C GLY A 300 -22.60 16.80 -1.50
N THR A 301 -22.65 16.85 -0.17
CA THR A 301 -21.46 16.63 0.66
C THR A 301 -21.14 15.15 0.82
N PHE A 302 -19.94 14.84 1.32
CA PHE A 302 -19.49 13.48 1.56
C PHE A 302 -19.13 13.30 3.03
N THR A 303 -19.53 12.19 3.62
CA THR A 303 -19.25 11.82 5.01
C THR A 303 -18.58 10.46 5.09
N ARG A 304 -17.83 10.21 6.16
CA ARG A 304 -17.26 8.89 6.45
C ARG A 304 -18.38 7.91 6.83
N GLY A 305 -18.33 6.72 6.27
CA GLY A 305 -19.10 5.54 6.62
C GLY A 305 -18.15 4.36 6.80
N PHE A 306 -18.54 3.17 6.32
CA PHE A 306 -17.74 1.96 6.42
C PHE A 306 -17.46 1.38 5.04
N GLU A 307 -16.22 0.97 4.80
CA GLU A 307 -15.78 0.36 3.56
C GLU A 307 -16.61 -0.90 3.26
N SER A 308 -17.28 -0.89 2.11
CA SER A 308 -18.14 -1.96 1.64
C SER A 308 -17.92 -2.20 0.15
N LEU A 309 -18.13 -3.42 -0.31
CA LEU A 309 -17.95 -3.74 -1.72
C LEU A 309 -19.06 -3.08 -2.56
N PRO A 310 -18.71 -2.37 -3.64
CA PRO A 310 -19.70 -1.80 -4.53
C PRO A 310 -20.43 -2.88 -5.31
N HIS A 311 -21.71 -2.68 -5.59
CA HIS A 311 -22.46 -3.58 -6.46
C HIS A 311 -21.90 -3.50 -7.89
N GLY A 312 -21.60 -4.66 -8.47
CA GLY A 312 -21.35 -4.78 -9.90
C GLY A 312 -22.66 -4.78 -10.70
N PRO A 313 -22.59 -4.90 -12.04
CA PRO A 313 -23.77 -4.93 -12.92
C PRO A 313 -24.79 -6.01 -12.58
N GLU A 314 -24.34 -7.10 -11.96
CA GLU A 314 -25.17 -8.24 -11.55
C GLU A 314 -25.70 -8.11 -10.10
N GLY A 315 -25.55 -6.93 -9.49
CA GLY A 315 -25.99 -6.67 -8.11
C GLY A 315 -25.05 -7.21 -7.02
N VAL A 316 -23.95 -7.86 -7.40
CA VAL A 316 -22.91 -8.35 -6.49
C VAL A 316 -21.53 -7.89 -6.95
N TRP A 317 -20.55 -7.89 -6.04
CA TRP A 317 -19.16 -7.63 -6.39
C TRP A 317 -18.45 -8.93 -6.73
N TYR A 318 -17.63 -8.87 -7.78
CA TYR A 318 -16.78 -9.98 -8.19
C TYR A 318 -15.32 -9.65 -8.00
N ARG A 319 -14.60 -10.56 -7.34
CA ARG A 319 -13.14 -10.60 -7.35
C ARG A 319 -12.65 -10.83 -8.77
N ARG A 320 -11.50 -10.22 -9.10
CA ARG A 320 -10.78 -10.47 -10.36
C ARG A 320 -10.51 -11.96 -10.54
N THR A 321 -10.66 -12.44 -11.77
CA THR A 321 -10.23 -13.79 -12.16
C THR A 321 -8.74 -13.80 -12.47
N VAL A 322 -8.26 -12.71 -13.10
CA VAL A 322 -6.85 -12.51 -13.40
C VAL A 322 -6.26 -11.66 -12.28
N PRO A 323 -5.36 -12.22 -11.46
CA PRO A 323 -4.75 -11.48 -10.38
C PRO A 323 -4.08 -10.19 -10.84
N LEU A 324 -4.09 -9.17 -9.99
CA LEU A 324 -3.29 -7.98 -10.25
C LEU A 324 -1.80 -8.35 -10.17
N THR A 325 -1.07 -8.17 -11.26
CA THR A 325 0.37 -8.45 -11.30
C THR A 325 1.19 -7.20 -11.01
N LEU A 326 2.45 -7.38 -10.59
CA LEU A 326 3.38 -6.25 -10.47
C LEU A 326 3.62 -5.51 -11.77
N ALA A 327 3.64 -6.23 -12.89
CA ALA A 327 3.83 -5.61 -14.21
C ALA A 327 2.65 -4.68 -14.53
N GLU A 328 1.40 -5.13 -14.30
CA GLU A 328 0.21 -4.30 -14.45
C GLU A 328 0.25 -3.10 -13.49
N LEU A 329 0.61 -3.32 -12.23
CA LEU A 329 0.71 -2.25 -11.23
C LEU A 329 1.79 -1.22 -11.61
N ALA A 330 2.96 -1.66 -12.03
CA ALA A 330 4.06 -0.79 -12.46
C ALA A 330 3.68 0.01 -13.71
N VAL A 331 3.07 -0.62 -14.71
CA VAL A 331 2.63 0.05 -15.94
C VAL A 331 1.57 1.11 -15.63
N THR A 332 0.56 0.76 -14.83
CA THR A 332 -0.50 1.70 -14.45
C THR A 332 0.00 2.84 -13.57
N GLY A 333 0.91 2.56 -12.63
CA GLY A 333 1.54 3.58 -11.80
C GLY A 333 2.38 4.55 -12.62
N LEU A 334 3.23 4.03 -13.52
CA LEU A 334 4.00 4.86 -14.45
C LEU A 334 3.08 5.69 -15.35
N ALA A 335 2.01 5.10 -15.88
CA ALA A 335 1.03 5.82 -16.69
C ALA A 335 0.38 6.99 -15.92
N SER A 336 0.10 6.82 -14.62
CA SER A 336 -0.40 7.91 -13.76
C SER A 336 0.65 8.99 -13.47
N LEU A 337 1.93 8.64 -13.51
CA LEU A 337 3.04 9.58 -13.31
C LEU A 337 3.29 10.44 -14.56
N VAL A 338 3.21 9.82 -15.75
CA VAL A 338 3.52 10.47 -17.04
C VAL A 338 2.33 11.17 -17.71
N SER A 339 1.12 11.09 -17.13
CA SER A 339 -0.06 11.80 -17.66
C SER A 339 0.00 13.33 -17.49
N ARG A 340 1.14 13.88 -17.03
CA ARG A 340 1.45 15.31 -16.91
C ARG A 340 2.83 15.59 -17.52
N GLU A 341 3.05 16.85 -17.92
CA GLU A 341 4.28 17.29 -18.60
C GLU A 341 5.55 17.06 -17.77
N LEU A 342 6.66 16.85 -18.48
CA LEU A 342 8.04 16.58 -18.02
C LEU A 342 8.54 17.46 -16.85
N LEU A 343 7.95 18.63 -16.63
CA LEU A 343 8.28 19.55 -15.52
C LEU A 343 7.93 18.97 -14.14
N PHE A 344 6.86 18.18 -14.02
CA PHE A 344 6.51 17.52 -12.76
C PHE A 344 7.52 16.42 -12.41
N LEU A 345 7.90 15.61 -13.40
CA LEU A 345 8.97 14.63 -13.27
C LEU A 345 10.29 15.32 -12.89
N ALA A 346 10.67 16.40 -13.57
CA ALA A 346 11.86 17.16 -13.23
C ALA A 346 11.84 17.69 -11.79
N SER A 347 10.68 18.17 -11.28
CA SER A 347 10.56 18.65 -9.90
C SER A 347 10.66 17.55 -8.84
N LEU A 348 10.27 16.31 -9.15
CA LEU A 348 10.51 15.14 -8.28
C LEU A 348 11.99 14.76 -8.22
N PHE A 349 12.76 15.02 -9.29
CA PHE A 349 14.17 14.60 -9.39
C PHE A 349 15.18 15.72 -9.08
N LEU A 350 14.72 16.97 -8.95
CA LEU A 350 15.55 18.15 -8.63
C LEU A 350 15.38 18.62 -7.18
N ASP A 351 14.71 17.84 -6.32
CA ASP A 351 14.63 18.15 -4.90
C ASP A 351 16.05 18.05 -4.28
N GLU A 352 16.59 19.21 -3.88
CA GLU A 352 17.96 19.43 -3.40
C GLU A 352 18.28 18.65 -2.10
N HIS A 353 17.30 17.95 -1.52
CA HIS A 353 17.47 17.06 -0.37
C HIS A 353 17.85 15.60 -0.73
N THR A 354 17.95 15.25 -2.01
CA THR A 354 18.42 13.91 -2.42
C THR A 354 19.94 13.90 -2.66
N THR A 355 20.66 13.14 -1.83
CA THR A 355 22.13 13.05 -1.91
C THR A 355 22.61 12.45 -3.24
N THR A 356 23.73 12.95 -3.75
CA THR A 356 24.37 12.69 -5.05
C THR A 356 24.66 11.21 -5.39
N SER A 357 24.55 10.29 -4.43
CA SER A 357 24.68 8.84 -4.66
C SER A 357 23.52 8.24 -5.46
N TRP A 358 22.33 8.87 -5.44
CA TRP A 358 21.08 8.26 -5.93
C TRP A 358 20.77 8.53 -7.41
N ILE A 359 21.34 9.59 -7.98
CA ILE A 359 21.23 9.91 -9.42
C ILE A 359 21.77 8.75 -10.28
N SER A 360 22.80 8.04 -9.80
CA SER A 360 23.42 6.89 -10.48
C SER A 360 22.54 5.64 -10.48
N ILE A 361 21.78 5.41 -9.39
CA ILE A 361 20.87 4.27 -9.24
C ILE A 361 19.60 4.47 -10.09
N VAL A 362 19.09 5.72 -10.12
CA VAL A 362 17.95 6.12 -10.96
C VAL A 362 18.32 6.09 -12.45
N ARG A 363 19.54 6.51 -12.83
CA ARG A 363 20.07 6.30 -14.19
C ARG A 363 20.11 4.81 -14.56
N GLY A 364 20.49 3.93 -13.63
CA GLY A 364 20.44 2.47 -13.83
C GLY A 364 19.02 1.95 -14.10
N PHE A 365 18.04 2.42 -13.34
CA PHE A 365 16.62 2.06 -13.52
C PHE A 365 16.04 2.57 -14.86
N PHE A 366 16.37 3.80 -15.26
CA PHE A 366 15.96 4.37 -16.56
C PHE A 366 16.63 3.64 -17.75
N LEU A 367 17.91 3.27 -17.62
CA LEU A 367 18.64 2.50 -18.64
C LEU A 367 18.11 1.07 -18.81
N LEU A 368 17.61 0.45 -17.73
CA LEU A 368 16.93 -0.85 -17.76
C LEU A 368 15.56 -0.81 -18.46
N LEU A 369 14.87 0.34 -18.42
CA LEU A 369 13.51 0.52 -18.99
C LEU A 369 13.50 1.11 -20.41
N LEU A 370 14.60 1.71 -20.85
CA LEU A 370 14.79 2.26 -22.20
C LEU A 370 14.41 1.31 -23.37
N PRO A 371 14.63 -0.01 -23.29
CA PRO A 371 14.17 -0.94 -24.33
C PRO A 371 12.63 -1.07 -24.43
N PHE A 372 11.92 -0.94 -23.30
CA PHE A 372 10.45 -1.01 -23.24
C PHE A 372 9.80 0.28 -23.73
N MET A 373 10.42 1.43 -23.45
CA MET A 373 9.92 2.74 -23.89
C MET A 373 10.08 2.96 -25.41
N LYS A 374 11.07 2.34 -26.06
CA LYS A 374 11.29 2.44 -27.52
C LYS A 374 10.17 1.81 -28.37
N HIS A 375 9.29 1.01 -27.77
CA HIS A 375 8.14 0.41 -28.45
C HIS A 375 6.84 1.22 -28.32
N PHE A 376 6.82 2.28 -27.50
CA PHE A 376 5.70 3.21 -27.42
C PHE A 376 5.89 4.36 -28.40
N LYS A 377 5.48 4.16 -29.66
CA LYS A 377 5.17 5.30 -30.55
C LYS A 377 3.88 5.95 -30.04
N ALA A 378 3.89 7.28 -30.02
CA ALA A 378 2.79 8.15 -29.60
C ALA A 378 1.40 7.57 -29.93
N PHE A 379 0.57 7.39 -28.90
CA PHE A 379 -0.84 7.04 -29.08
C PHE A 379 -1.57 8.19 -29.78
N PRO A 380 -2.21 7.97 -30.94
CA PRO A 380 -3.26 8.87 -31.41
C PRO A 380 -4.50 8.69 -30.53
N SER A 381 -5.33 9.74 -30.52
CA SER A 381 -6.62 9.81 -29.84
C SER A 381 -7.52 8.59 -30.06
N SER A 382 -8.24 8.23 -28.99
CA SER A 382 -9.49 7.45 -28.91
C SER A 382 -10.01 6.86 -30.24
N ASP A 383 -9.83 5.55 -30.43
CA ASP A 383 -10.93 4.59 -30.52
C ASP A 383 -10.37 3.17 -30.72
N GLN A 384 -10.89 2.22 -29.94
CA GLN A 384 -10.68 0.77 -30.01
C GLN A 384 -9.24 0.23 -30.07
N ILE A 385 -8.75 -0.35 -28.96
CA ILE A 385 -7.64 -1.31 -29.02
C ILE A 385 -7.97 -2.52 -28.14
N MET A 386 -8.39 -3.60 -28.81
CA MET A 386 -8.31 -4.97 -28.33
C MET A 386 -6.82 -5.39 -28.38
N VAL A 387 -6.22 -5.68 -27.23
CA VAL A 387 -4.86 -6.25 -27.19
C VAL A 387 -5.00 -7.78 -27.23
N ASN A 388 -4.79 -8.37 -28.40
CA ASN A 388 -4.53 -9.81 -28.52
C ASN A 388 -3.08 -10.07 -28.06
N LEU A 389 -2.91 -10.76 -26.94
CA LEU A 389 -1.64 -11.32 -26.51
C LEU A 389 -1.45 -12.67 -27.20
N ASP A 390 -0.69 -12.66 -28.28
CA ASP A 390 -0.31 -13.85 -29.03
C ASP A 390 0.79 -14.61 -28.26
N ILE A 391 0.46 -15.79 -27.74
CA ILE A 391 1.39 -16.71 -27.09
C ILE A 391 1.57 -17.89 -28.07
N GLY A 392 2.58 -17.81 -28.96
CA GLY A 392 3.00 -18.96 -29.74
C GLY A 392 3.53 -20.08 -28.82
N THR A 393 3.29 -21.37 -29.04
CA THR A 393 2.94 -22.10 -30.25
C THR A 393 2.35 -23.48 -29.88
N VAL A 394 1.18 -23.83 -30.41
CA VAL A 394 0.90 -25.19 -30.91
C VAL A 394 0.15 -25.03 -32.22
N THR A 395 0.81 -25.38 -33.31
CA THR A 395 0.26 -25.43 -34.66
C THR A 395 -0.66 -26.64 -34.81
N GLN A 396 -1.88 -26.43 -35.34
CA GLN A 396 -2.52 -27.25 -36.39
C GLN A 396 -3.61 -26.44 -37.11
N PRO A 397 -3.86 -26.67 -38.42
CA PRO A 397 -4.48 -25.68 -39.30
C PRO A 397 -6.00 -25.85 -39.40
N ILE A 398 -6.73 -24.73 -39.47
CA ILE A 398 -8.08 -24.68 -40.04
C ILE A 398 -8.10 -23.54 -41.07
N PHE A 399 -8.47 -23.90 -42.29
CA PHE A 399 -8.45 -23.06 -43.50
C PHE A 399 -9.44 -21.90 -43.41
N LEU A 400 -9.03 -20.75 -43.94
CA LEU A 400 -9.88 -19.63 -44.32
C LEU A 400 -9.73 -19.39 -45.82
N THR A 401 -10.78 -18.91 -46.47
CA THR A 401 -10.66 -18.10 -47.68
C THR A 401 -11.01 -16.67 -47.35
#